data_AF-A0A0X3BNY9-F1
#
_entry.id   AF-A0A0X3BNY9-F1
#
_cell.length_a   1.000
_cell.length_b   1.000
_cell.length_c   1.000
_cell.angle_alpha   90.00
_cell.angle_beta   90.00
_cell.angle_gamma   90.00
#
_symmetry.space_group_name_H-M   'P 1'
#
loop_
_entity.id
_entity.type
_entity.pdbx_description
1 polymer ?
#
loop_
_entity_poly.entity_id
_entity_poly.type
_entity_poly.pdbx_seq_one_letter_code
_entity_poly.pdbx_strand_id
1 'polypeptide(L)' 'MLSRSKAKKEIRGRELREQLAQEGILVRAHRDSVLAEEAPEVYKPSHEVVRVVHEAGLSGIVARLEPLGVIKG' A
#
# COMPACT_ATOMS: atom_id res chain seq x y z
N MET A 1 11.35 -25.54 -9.69
CA MET A 1 10.32 -25.61 -8.63
C MET A 1 10.30 -24.27 -7.92
N LEU A 2 9.18 -23.54 -7.91
CA LEU A 2 9.07 -22.30 -7.13
C LEU A 2 9.17 -22.63 -5.63
N SER A 3 9.98 -21.88 -4.89
CA SER A 3 10.01 -22.06 -3.43
C SER A 3 8.65 -21.68 -2.85
N ARG A 4 8.21 -22.41 -1.81
CA ARG A 4 6.93 -22.16 -1.13
C ARG A 4 6.75 -20.69 -0.71
N SER A 5 7.84 -20.05 -0.30
CA SER A 5 7.86 -18.64 0.08
C SER A 5 7.57 -17.70 -1.09
N LYS A 6 8.10 -17.99 -2.29
CA LYS A 6 7.87 -17.17 -3.48
C LYS A 6 6.44 -17.30 -3.99
N ALA A 7 5.90 -18.52 -4.00
CA ALA A 7 4.49 -18.75 -4.33
C ALA A 7 3.53 -17.99 -3.39
N LYS A 8 3.82 -17.97 -2.08
CA LYS A 8 3.03 -17.22 -1.09
C LYS A 8 3.07 -15.71 -1.29
N LYS A 9 4.23 -15.15 -1.69
CA LYS A 9 4.35 -13.72 -2.03
C LYS A 9 3.51 -13.34 -3.24
N GLU A 10 3.54 -14.15 -4.31
CA GLU A 10 2.74 -13.87 -5.50
C GLU A 10 1.23 -13.93 -5.23
N ILE A 11 0.77 -14.92 -4.46
CA ILE A 11 -0.64 -15.01 -4.04
C ILE A 11 -1.08 -13.76 -3.26
N ARG A 12 -0.30 -13.35 -2.26
CA ARG A 12 -0.59 -12.14 -1.45
C ARG A 12 -0.63 -10.87 -2.29
N GLY A 13 0.29 -10.73 -3.23
CA GLY A 13 0.33 -9.59 -4.14
C GLY A 13 -0.92 -9.50 -5.00
N ARG A 14 -1.38 -10.65 -5.51
CA ARG A 14 -2.63 -10.73 -6.27
C ARG A 14 -3.85 -10.38 -5.42
N GLU A 15 -3.97 -10.94 -4.22
CA GLU A 15 -5.08 -10.65 -3.29
C GLU A 15 -5.14 -9.15 -2.96
N LEU A 16 -3.98 -8.52 -2.70
CA LEU A 16 -3.89 -7.09 -2.45
C LEU A 16 -4.29 -6.25 -3.67
N ARG A 17 -3.91 -6.66 -4.88
CA ARG A 17 -4.34 -5.99 -6.11
C ARG A 17 -5.87 -6.03 -6.24
N GLU A 18 -6.46 -7.19 -5.97
CA GLU A 18 -7.91 -7.39 -6.05
C GLU A 18 -8.65 -6.55 -4.99
N GLN A 19 -8.12 -6.47 -3.75
CA GLN A 19 -8.65 -5.61 -2.70
C GLN A 19 -8.61 -4.13 -3.10
N LEU A 20 -7.44 -3.63 -3.54
CA LEU A 20 -7.28 -2.23 -3.96
C LEU A 20 -8.18 -1.90 -5.15
N ALA A 21 -8.39 -2.84 -6.07
CA ALA A 21 -9.33 -2.66 -7.17
C ALA A 21 -10.80 -2.54 -6.69
N GLN A 22 -11.21 -3.27 -5.66
CA GLN A 22 -12.53 -3.13 -5.03
C GLN A 22 -12.71 -1.76 -4.37
N GLU A 23 -11.63 -1.19 -3.85
CA GLU A 23 -11.58 0.17 -3.30
C GLU A 23 -11.49 1.26 -4.39
N GLY A 24 -11.48 0.88 -5.68
CA GLY A 24 -11.41 1.80 -6.81
C GLY A 24 -10.00 2.28 -7.16
N ILE A 25 -8.96 1.66 -6.58
CA ILE A 25 -7.56 2.03 -6.75
C ILE A 25 -6.93 1.12 -7.81
N LEU A 26 -6.57 1.69 -8.96
CA LEU A 26 -5.95 0.94 -10.05
C LEU A 26 -4.45 0.70 -9.78
N VAL A 27 -4.03 -0.55 -9.64
CA VAL A 27 -2.61 -0.89 -9.42
C VAL A 27 -1.96 -1.51 -10.66
N ARG A 28 -0.82 -0.96 -11.08
CA ARG A 28 0.07 -1.55 -12.08
C ARG A 28 1.45 -1.78 -11.49
N ALA A 29 1.87 -3.04 -11.42
CA ALA A 29 3.21 -3.44 -10.99
C ALA A 29 3.85 -4.40 -12.00
N HIS A 30 5.18 -4.37 -12.14
CA HIS A 30 5.92 -5.31 -13.00
C HIS A 30 5.78 -6.78 -12.54
N ARG A 31 5.64 -7.02 -11.24
CA ARG A 31 5.37 -8.34 -10.64
C ARG A 31 4.49 -8.20 -9.41
N ASP A 32 3.58 -9.14 -9.18
CA ASP A 32 2.73 -9.15 -7.98
C ASP A 32 3.53 -9.30 -6.68
N SER A 33 4.69 -9.95 -6.74
CA SER A 33 5.58 -10.06 -5.58
C SER A 33 6.06 -8.71 -5.04
N VAL A 34 6.17 -7.68 -5.89
CA VAL A 34 6.55 -6.32 -5.47
C VAL A 34 5.42 -5.68 -4.67
N LEU A 35 4.18 -5.89 -5.10
CA LEU A 35 3.00 -5.41 -4.40
C LEU A 35 2.85 -6.08 -3.01
N ALA A 36 3.20 -7.37 -2.92
CA ALA A 36 3.16 -8.11 -1.67
C ALA A 36 4.18 -7.63 -0.62
N GLU A 37 5.26 -6.97 -1.03
CA GLU A 37 6.27 -6.39 -0.11
C GLU A 37 5.78 -5.06 0.49
N GLU A 38 4.87 -4.38 -0.21
CA GLU A 38 4.29 -3.08 0.16
C GLU A 38 2.90 -3.22 0.81
N ALA A 39 2.51 -4.44 1.19
CA ALA A 39 1.16 -4.69 1.67
C ALA A 39 0.81 -3.81 2.88
N PRO A 40 -0.44 -3.28 2.98
CA PRO A 40 -0.86 -2.39 4.06
C PRO A 40 -0.62 -2.93 5.47
N GLU A 41 -0.57 -4.25 5.66
CA GLU A 41 -0.20 -4.89 6.93
C GLU A 41 1.21 -4.49 7.41
N VAL A 42 2.09 -4.03 6.51
CA VAL A 42 3.46 -3.60 6.79
C VAL A 42 3.50 -2.13 7.27
N TYR A 43 2.48 -1.33 6.95
CA TYR A 43 2.46 0.09 7.29
C TYR A 43 1.42 0.40 8.37
N LYS A 44 1.89 1.02 9.45
CA LYS A 44 1.01 1.71 10.40
C LYS A 44 0.16 2.74 9.66
N PRO A 45 -1.08 3.00 10.12
CA PRO A 45 -1.91 4.06 9.54
C PRO A 45 -1.16 5.40 9.50
N SER A 46 -0.87 5.89 8.28
CA SER A 46 -0.10 7.12 8.07
C SER A 46 -0.77 8.36 8.68
N HIS A 47 -2.08 8.34 8.84
CA HIS A 47 -2.85 9.41 9.46
C HIS A 47 -2.46 9.65 10.93
N GLU A 48 -2.02 8.61 11.65
CA GLU A 48 -1.60 8.75 13.05
C GLU A 48 -0.31 9.58 13.15
N VAL A 49 0.64 9.35 12.25
CA VAL A 49 1.88 10.12 12.18
C VAL A 49 1.58 11.59 11.87
N VAL A 50 0.74 11.85 10.87
CA VAL A 50 0.34 13.22 10.48
C VAL A 50 -0.34 13.93 11.66
N ARG A 51 -1.23 13.23 12.38
CA ARG A 51 -1.92 13.79 13.56
C ARG A 51 -0.92 14.21 14.64
N VAL A 52 0.02 13.34 15.01
CA VAL A 52 1.02 13.64 16.05
C VAL A 52 1.87 14.84 15.68
N VAL A 53 2.35 14.92 14.43
CA VAL A 53 3.18 16.05 13.97
C VAL A 53 2.38 17.36 13.98
N HIS A 54 1.08 17.31 13.65
CA HIS A 54 0.20 18.47 13.71
C HIS A 54 -0.07 18.92 15.15
N GLU A 55 -0.42 17.99 16.04
CA GLU A 55 -0.68 18.27 17.46
C GLU A 55 0.56 18.79 18.19
N ALA A 56 1.75 18.36 17.77
CA ALA A 56 3.03 18.88 18.27
C ALA A 56 3.37 20.30 17.76
N GLY A 57 2.55 20.89 16.87
CA GLY A 57 2.78 22.21 16.29
C GLY A 57 3.95 22.26 15.29
N LEU A 58 4.42 21.10 14.81
CA LEU A 58 5.57 21.01 13.90
C LEU A 58 5.17 21.21 12.43
N SER A 59 3.91 20.95 12.09
CA SER A 59 3.37 21.22 10.75
C SER A 59 1.86 21.47 10.77
N GLY A 60 1.35 22.22 9.79
CA GLY A 60 -0.09 22.39 9.57
C GLY A 60 -0.66 21.32 8.64
N ILE A 61 -1.89 20.85 8.93
CA ILE A 61 -2.65 20.04 7.97
C ILE A 61 -3.19 20.96 6.88
N VAL A 62 -2.94 20.60 5.62
CA VAL A 62 -3.40 21.37 4.45
C VAL A 62 -4.46 20.61 3.66
N ALA A 63 -4.16 19.39 3.26
CA ALA A 63 -5.09 18.53 2.51
C ALA A 63 -4.77 17.05 2.73
N ARG A 64 -5.79 16.21 2.56
CA ARG A 64 -5.65 14.75 2.42
C ARG A 64 -6.01 14.36 1.00
N LEU A 65 -5.22 13.49 0.40
CA LEU A 65 -5.45 12.97 -0.96
C LEU A 65 -5.82 11.49 -0.87
N GLU A 66 -6.78 11.09 -1.69
CA GLU A 66 -7.10 9.68 -1.92
C GLU A 66 -6.45 9.21 -3.22
N PRO A 67 -5.76 8.06 -3.23
CA PRO A 67 -5.17 7.52 -4.45
C PRO A 67 -6.27 7.02 -5.38
N LEU A 68 -6.16 7.33 -6.67
CA LEU A 68 -6.97 6.72 -7.74
C LEU A 68 -6.23 5.58 -8.45
N GLY A 69 -4.90 5.61 -8.41
CA GLY A 69 -4.07 4.59 -9.01
C GLY A 69 -2.62 4.65 -8.55
N VAL A 70 -1.96 3.50 -8.60
CA VAL A 70 -0.58 3.29 -8.15
C VAL A 70 0.18 2.54 -9.24
N ILE A 71 1.29 3.12 -9.69
CA ILE A 71 2.20 2.48 -10.65
C ILE A 71 3.53 2.24 -9.94
N LYS A 72 3.99 0.99 -9.92
CA LYS A 72 5.24 0.58 -9.27
C LYS A 72 6.08 -0.25 -10.24
N GLY A 73 7.33 0.17 -10.46
CA GLY A 73 8.33 -0.53 -11.26
C GLY A 73 9.19 -1.44 -10.40
#